data_AF-A0A7L2CH46-F1
#
_entry.id   AF-A0A7L2CH46-F1
#
_cell.length_a   1.000
_cell.length_b   1.000
_cell.length_c   1.000
_cell.angle_alpha   90.00
_cell.angle_beta   90.00
_cell.angle_gamma   90.00
#
_symmetry.space_group_name_H-M   'P 1'
#
loop_
_entity.id
_entity.type
_entity.pdbx_description
1 polymer ?
#
loop_
_entity_poly.entity_id
_entity_poly.type
_entity_poly.pdbx_seq_one_letter_code
_entity_poly.pdbx_strand_id
1 'polypeptide(L)'
;AATDHNIDNTTAILREWLKNVQHLYHDVEWRPMEEPPSYPEEIGPKHWPSSRFTHVMKLRQAALRSAREKWSDYILFVDADNLLTNPQTLNLLIAENKTLVAPMLESRSLYSNFWCGITPQAALKQEPLVTTSPSLWFQGYYRRTLEYPLIREWKRMGCFAVPMVHSTFLIDLRKEASAKLAFYPPH
;
A
#
# COMPACT_ATOMS: atom_id res chain seq x y z
N ALA A 1 -8.65 -12.24 1.06
CA ALA A 1 -9.15 -10.97 0.49
C ALA A 1 -10.18 -10.35 1.43
N ALA A 2 -10.15 -9.03 1.57
CA ALA A 2 -11.16 -8.27 2.32
C ALA A 2 -11.86 -7.32 1.35
N THR A 3 -13.16 -7.16 1.51
CA THR A 3 -13.97 -6.23 0.70
C THR A 3 -14.89 -5.46 1.64
N ASP A 4 -14.97 -4.15 1.46
CA ASP A 4 -15.42 -3.23 2.50
C ASP A 4 -16.42 -2.21 1.95
N HIS A 5 -17.68 -2.31 2.35
CA HIS A 5 -18.76 -1.37 2.06
C HIS A 5 -18.88 -1.06 0.55
N ASN A 6 -18.95 -2.10 -0.30
CA ASN A 6 -19.05 -1.91 -1.75
C ASN A 6 -20.46 -1.45 -2.15
N ILE A 7 -20.52 -0.42 -3.00
CA ILE A 7 -21.75 0.03 -3.66
C ILE A 7 -22.06 -0.84 -4.90
N ASP A 8 -21.03 -1.46 -5.48
CA ASP A 8 -21.12 -2.27 -6.69
C ASP A 8 -21.16 -3.79 -6.40
N ASN A 9 -21.14 -4.58 -7.46
CA ASN A 9 -21.19 -6.05 -7.38
C ASN A 9 -19.87 -6.72 -6.98
N THR A 10 -18.89 -5.99 -6.42
CA THR A 10 -17.57 -6.56 -6.05
C THR A 10 -17.71 -7.80 -5.18
N THR A 11 -18.57 -7.78 -4.16
CA THR A 11 -18.75 -8.94 -3.26
C THR A 11 -19.29 -10.16 -4.00
N ALA A 12 -20.25 -9.98 -4.90
CA ALA A 12 -20.84 -11.07 -5.68
C ALA A 12 -19.83 -11.67 -6.68
N ILE A 13 -19.07 -10.82 -7.37
CA ILE A 13 -18.03 -11.25 -8.32
C ILE A 13 -16.94 -12.04 -7.59
N LEU A 14 -16.44 -11.54 -6.46
CA LEU A 14 -15.41 -12.23 -5.68
C LEU A 14 -15.93 -13.55 -5.11
N ARG A 15 -17.18 -13.62 -4.66
CA ARG A 15 -17.82 -14.86 -4.21
C ARG A 15 -17.86 -15.90 -5.33
N GLU A 16 -18.21 -15.50 -6.54
CA GLU A 16 -18.25 -16.42 -7.69
C GLU A 16 -16.84 -16.87 -8.09
N TRP A 17 -15.88 -15.95 -8.13
CA TRP A 17 -14.48 -16.31 -8.36
C TRP A 17 -13.96 -17.32 -7.33
N LEU A 18 -14.26 -17.12 -6.04
CA LEU A 18 -13.86 -18.03 -4.97
C LEU A 18 -14.42 -19.44 -5.18
N LYS A 19 -15.71 -19.59 -5.52
CA LYS A 19 -16.30 -20.91 -5.81
C LYS A 19 -15.53 -21.67 -6.88
N ASN A 20 -15.09 -20.97 -7.92
CA ASN A 20 -14.45 -21.57 -9.08
C ASN A 20 -12.94 -21.76 -8.91
N VAL A 21 -12.25 -20.97 -8.09
CA VAL A 21 -10.78 -20.87 -8.10
C VAL A 21 -10.13 -21.17 -6.74
N GLN A 22 -10.87 -21.12 -5.62
CA GLN A 22 -10.28 -21.28 -4.28
C GLN A 22 -9.49 -22.58 -4.09
N HIS A 23 -9.87 -23.66 -4.79
CA HIS A 23 -9.23 -24.97 -4.72
C HIS A 23 -7.79 -24.98 -5.26
N LEU A 24 -7.38 -23.95 -6.00
CA LEU A 24 -6.00 -23.78 -6.48
C LEU A 24 -5.07 -23.19 -5.42
N TYR A 25 -5.62 -22.70 -4.31
CA TYR A 25 -4.87 -22.08 -3.22
C TYR A 25 -4.82 -23.03 -2.02
N HIS A 26 -3.69 -22.99 -1.30
CA HIS A 26 -3.54 -23.75 -0.05
C HIS A 26 -4.57 -23.34 1.01
N ASP A 27 -4.83 -22.04 1.13
CA ASP A 27 -5.81 -21.48 2.06
C ASP A 27 -6.31 -20.15 1.52
N VAL A 28 -7.59 -19.86 1.73
CA VAL A 28 -8.20 -18.60 1.33
C VAL A 28 -9.02 -18.02 2.48
N GLU A 29 -8.54 -16.90 3.00
CA GLU A 29 -9.28 -16.13 3.99
C GLU A 29 -10.13 -15.06 3.30
N TRP A 30 -11.44 -15.10 3.51
CA TRP A 30 -12.41 -14.16 2.92
C TRP A 30 -13.14 -13.38 4.01
N ARG A 31 -13.08 -12.04 3.95
CA ARG A 31 -13.70 -11.13 4.94
C ARG A 31 -14.58 -10.08 4.23
N PRO A 32 -15.82 -10.41 3.86
CA PRO A 32 -16.75 -9.45 3.28
C PRO A 32 -17.41 -8.58 4.34
N MET A 33 -17.59 -7.30 4.04
CA MET A 33 -18.40 -6.37 4.81
C MET A 33 -19.33 -5.62 3.85
N GLU A 34 -20.59 -6.06 3.77
CA GLU A 34 -21.61 -5.45 2.91
C GLU A 34 -22.45 -4.40 3.65
N GLU A 35 -22.64 -4.58 4.97
CA GLU A 35 -23.50 -3.71 5.79
C GLU A 35 -22.72 -3.09 6.96
N PRO A 36 -22.92 -1.78 7.24
CA PRO A 36 -23.71 -0.82 6.45
C PRO A 36 -23.10 -0.56 5.05
N PRO A 37 -23.80 0.10 4.10
CA PRO A 37 -23.25 0.36 2.77
C PRO A 37 -22.22 1.51 2.73
N SER A 38 -22.13 2.29 3.81
CA SER A 38 -21.19 3.41 3.95
C SER A 38 -20.85 3.65 5.43
N TYR A 39 -19.74 4.35 5.68
CA TYR A 39 -19.40 4.76 7.04
C TYR A 39 -20.30 5.94 7.48
N PRO A 40 -20.71 6.04 8.77
CA PRO A 40 -21.61 7.11 9.22
C PRO A 40 -21.11 8.54 8.98
N GLU A 41 -19.79 8.73 8.92
CA GLU A 41 -19.13 10.03 8.73
C GLU A 41 -18.88 10.35 7.23
N GLU A 42 -19.24 9.45 6.32
CA GLU A 42 -19.08 9.68 4.88
C GLU A 42 -20.12 10.67 4.36
N ILE A 43 -19.64 11.69 3.66
CA ILE A 43 -20.48 12.73 3.03
C ILE A 43 -20.71 12.39 1.55
N GLY A 44 -19.93 11.44 1.01
CA GLY A 44 -20.04 10.95 -0.35
C GLY A 44 -18.96 9.92 -0.69
N PRO A 45 -18.99 9.32 -1.89
CA PRO A 45 -18.15 8.16 -2.24
C PRO A 45 -16.64 8.47 -2.32
N LYS A 46 -16.26 9.74 -2.43
CA LYS A 46 -14.86 10.21 -2.44
C LYS A 46 -14.40 10.72 -1.08
N HIS A 47 -15.30 10.83 -0.10
CA HIS A 47 -14.93 11.24 1.25
C HIS A 47 -14.41 10.03 2.02
N TRP A 48 -13.16 10.10 2.48
CA TRP A 48 -12.58 9.06 3.32
C TRP A 48 -12.40 9.64 4.74
N PRO A 49 -13.29 9.30 5.69
CA PRO A 49 -13.12 9.74 7.07
C PRO A 49 -11.95 9.01 7.73
N SER A 50 -11.42 9.58 8.82
CA SER A 50 -10.31 8.99 9.59
C SER A 50 -10.63 7.58 10.11
N SER A 51 -11.91 7.31 10.38
CA SER A 51 -12.42 5.98 10.75
C SER A 51 -12.19 4.94 9.65
N ARG A 52 -12.46 5.28 8.38
CA ARG A 52 -12.20 4.41 7.21
C ARG A 52 -10.71 4.18 6.99
N PHE A 53 -9.88 5.22 7.08
CA PHE A 53 -8.42 5.06 7.02
C PHE A 53 -7.91 4.08 8.09
N THR A 54 -8.38 4.26 9.33
CA THR A 54 -8.06 3.36 10.45
C THR A 54 -8.52 1.92 10.18
N HIS A 55 -9.70 1.74 9.58
CA HIS A 55 -10.19 0.41 9.23
C HIS A 55 -9.27 -0.30 8.22
N VAL A 56 -8.89 0.38 7.13
CA VAL A 56 -7.96 -0.19 6.13
C VAL A 56 -6.59 -0.49 6.73
N MET A 57 -6.07 0.37 7.60
CA MET A 57 -4.82 0.12 8.34
C MET A 57 -4.91 -1.16 9.18
N LYS A 58 -6.03 -1.37 9.88
CA LYS A 58 -6.28 -2.59 10.66
C LYS A 58 -6.40 -3.83 9.77
N LEU A 59 -7.04 -3.74 8.60
CA LEU A 59 -7.10 -4.84 7.64
C LEU A 59 -5.70 -5.24 7.13
N ARG A 60 -4.88 -4.26 6.72
CA ARG A 60 -3.49 -4.51 6.29
C ARG A 60 -2.65 -5.09 7.44
N GLN A 61 -2.82 -4.58 8.66
CA GLN A 61 -2.14 -5.11 9.84
C GLN A 61 -2.55 -6.55 10.16
N ALA A 62 -3.83 -6.89 10.02
CA ALA A 62 -4.34 -8.24 10.23
C ALA A 62 -3.79 -9.22 9.18
N ALA A 63 -3.70 -8.80 7.91
CA ALA A 63 -3.07 -9.59 6.86
C ALA A 63 -1.59 -9.87 7.15
N LEU A 64 -0.83 -8.83 7.56
CA LEU A 64 0.57 -8.98 7.95
C LEU A 64 0.75 -9.95 9.13
N ARG A 65 -0.15 -9.89 10.13
CA ARG A 65 -0.13 -10.80 11.27
C ARG A 65 -0.44 -12.24 10.86
N SER A 66 -1.50 -12.44 10.07
CA SER A 66 -1.92 -13.75 9.56
C SER A 66 -0.79 -14.44 8.77
N ALA A 67 -0.07 -13.70 7.91
CA ALA A 67 1.09 -14.25 7.19
C ALA A 67 2.21 -14.72 8.13
N ARG A 68 2.51 -13.96 9.19
CA ARG A 68 3.50 -14.35 10.20
C ARG A 68 3.05 -15.58 11.00
N GLU A 69 1.78 -15.62 11.40
CA GLU A 69 1.18 -16.76 12.13
C GLU A 69 1.16 -18.05 11.29
N LYS A 70 0.99 -17.92 9.97
CA LYS A 70 1.05 -19.02 9.00
C LYS A 70 2.48 -19.38 8.55
N TRP A 71 3.49 -18.77 9.15
CA TRP A 71 4.91 -19.00 8.84
C TRP A 71 5.25 -18.79 7.35
N SER A 72 4.62 -17.78 6.73
CA SER A 72 4.92 -17.41 5.36
C SER A 72 6.28 -16.71 5.27
N ASP A 73 7.09 -17.09 4.29
CA ASP A 73 8.39 -16.42 4.03
C ASP A 73 8.22 -15.00 3.49
N TYR A 74 7.14 -14.77 2.75
CA TYR A 74 6.84 -13.49 2.12
C TYR A 74 5.35 -13.15 2.22
N ILE A 75 5.03 -11.87 2.15
CA ILE A 75 3.68 -11.37 1.91
C ILE A 75 3.70 -10.37 0.76
N LEU A 76 2.87 -10.61 -0.26
CA LEU A 76 2.65 -9.68 -1.36
C LEU A 76 1.31 -8.95 -1.13
N PHE A 77 1.37 -7.64 -0.94
CA PHE A 77 0.19 -6.79 -0.97
C PHE A 77 -0.10 -6.38 -2.41
N VAL A 78 -1.38 -6.47 -2.80
CA VAL A 78 -1.86 -6.09 -4.13
C VAL A 78 -3.21 -5.39 -3.95
N ASP A 79 -3.28 -4.10 -4.26
CA ASP A 79 -4.56 -3.38 -4.35
C ASP A 79 -5.36 -3.86 -5.58
N ALA A 80 -6.70 -3.81 -5.49
CA ALA A 80 -7.61 -4.44 -6.46
C ALA A 80 -7.60 -3.80 -7.86
N ASP A 81 -7.09 -2.58 -7.99
CA ASP A 81 -6.94 -1.83 -9.23
C ASP A 81 -5.57 -2.04 -9.91
N ASN A 82 -4.71 -2.90 -9.36
CA ASN A 82 -3.39 -3.20 -9.93
C ASN A 82 -3.42 -4.44 -10.84
N LEU A 83 -3.20 -4.22 -12.13
CA LEU A 83 -3.11 -5.31 -13.11
C LEU A 83 -1.66 -5.77 -13.30
N LEU A 84 -1.29 -6.89 -12.69
CA LEU A 84 0.01 -7.52 -12.87
C LEU A 84 0.00 -8.38 -14.14
N THR A 85 0.53 -7.85 -15.24
CA THR A 85 0.57 -8.53 -16.54
C THR A 85 1.82 -9.39 -16.74
N ASN A 86 2.91 -9.08 -16.02
CA ASN A 86 4.13 -9.88 -16.08
C ASN A 86 4.03 -11.09 -15.14
N PRO A 87 3.97 -12.34 -15.65
CA PRO A 87 3.84 -13.53 -14.81
C PRO A 87 5.07 -13.80 -13.94
N GLN A 88 6.22 -13.18 -14.22
CA GLN A 88 7.45 -13.29 -13.43
C GLN A 88 7.53 -12.30 -12.26
N THR A 89 6.52 -11.43 -12.07
CA THR A 89 6.55 -10.34 -11.08
C THR A 89 6.97 -10.82 -9.69
N LEU A 90 6.34 -11.89 -9.16
CA LEU A 90 6.67 -12.39 -7.83
C LEU A 90 8.12 -12.90 -7.74
N ASN A 91 8.57 -13.68 -8.73
CA ASN A 91 9.93 -14.22 -8.76
C ASN A 91 10.98 -13.12 -8.85
N LEU A 92 10.72 -12.10 -9.67
CA LEU A 92 11.61 -10.94 -9.82
C LEU A 92 11.71 -10.15 -8.51
N LEU A 93 10.58 -9.89 -7.83
CA LEU A 93 10.58 -9.21 -6.53
C LEU A 93 11.33 -10.01 -5.46
N ILE A 94 11.17 -11.34 -5.44
CA ILE A 94 11.92 -12.23 -4.53
C ILE A 94 13.43 -12.14 -4.82
N ALA A 95 13.83 -12.14 -6.10
CA ALA A 95 15.23 -12.10 -6.53
C ALA A 95 15.96 -10.82 -6.11
N GLU A 96 15.26 -9.70 -5.91
CA GLU A 96 15.84 -8.44 -5.42
C GLU A 96 16.40 -8.55 -3.98
N ASN A 97 15.96 -9.56 -3.21
CA ASN A 97 16.46 -9.88 -1.87
C ASN A 97 16.43 -8.67 -0.91
N LYS A 98 15.39 -7.85 -0.99
CA LYS A 98 15.15 -6.69 -0.11
C LYS A 98 14.09 -7.03 0.94
N THR A 99 14.14 -6.34 2.08
CA THR A 99 13.09 -6.44 3.11
C THR A 99 11.73 -6.01 2.57
N LEU A 100 11.71 -4.98 1.74
CA LEU A 100 10.51 -4.44 1.11
C LEU A 100 10.88 -3.99 -0.31
N VAL A 101 10.11 -4.42 -1.30
CA VAL A 101 10.32 -4.07 -2.71
C VAL A 101 8.99 -3.99 -3.44
N ALA A 102 8.88 -3.09 -4.40
CA ALA A 102 7.68 -2.90 -5.21
C ALA A 102 8.04 -2.93 -6.71
N PRO A 103 7.21 -3.54 -7.56
CA PRO A 103 7.31 -3.33 -8.99
C PRO A 103 6.81 -1.91 -9.31
N MET A 104 7.44 -1.23 -10.26
CA MET A 104 6.90 0.03 -10.76
C MET A 104 5.65 -0.27 -11.60
N LEU A 105 4.50 0.27 -11.17
CA LEU A 105 3.23 0.16 -11.88
C LEU A 105 3.08 1.32 -12.86
N GLU A 106 2.71 0.99 -14.09
CA GLU A 106 2.42 1.97 -15.13
C GLU A 106 1.00 2.52 -14.97
N SER A 107 0.85 3.84 -15.14
CA SER A 107 -0.45 4.48 -15.26
C SER A 107 -0.53 5.33 -16.53
N ARG A 108 -1.73 5.75 -16.92
CA ARG A 108 -1.92 6.66 -18.07
C ARG A 108 -1.37 8.07 -17.86
N SER A 109 -0.97 8.39 -16.64
CA SER A 109 -0.49 9.71 -16.23
C SER A 109 0.93 9.63 -15.67
N LEU A 110 1.48 10.77 -15.25
CA LEU A 110 2.75 10.77 -14.53
C LEU A 110 2.66 10.15 -13.14
N TYR A 111 1.47 9.81 -12.60
CA TYR A 111 1.36 9.10 -11.33
C TYR A 111 1.86 7.64 -11.45
N SER A 112 2.45 7.14 -10.38
CA SER A 112 2.89 5.75 -10.22
C SER A 112 2.91 5.41 -8.72
N ASN A 113 3.20 4.17 -8.39
CA ASN A 113 3.08 3.60 -7.05
C ASN A 113 4.30 3.84 -6.14
N PHE A 114 5.03 4.93 -6.37
CA PHE A 114 6.22 5.30 -5.59
C PHE A 114 6.44 6.81 -5.59
N TRP A 115 7.10 7.33 -4.56
CA TRP A 115 7.55 8.72 -4.48
C TRP A 115 9.06 8.79 -4.36
N CYS A 116 9.73 9.63 -5.16
CA CYS A 116 11.17 9.86 -5.02
C CYS A 116 11.54 10.91 -3.94
N GLY A 117 10.55 11.53 -3.32
CA GLY A 117 10.78 12.57 -2.33
C GLY A 117 9.58 12.72 -1.42
N ILE A 118 9.88 13.04 -0.17
CA ILE A 118 8.91 13.51 0.81
C ILE A 118 9.38 14.84 1.38
N THR A 119 8.45 15.64 1.86
CA THR A 119 8.75 16.80 2.69
C THR A 119 9.54 16.33 3.92
N PRO A 120 10.72 16.92 4.16
CA PRO A 120 11.55 16.51 5.28
C PRO A 120 10.82 16.80 6.58
N GLN A 121 11.09 15.99 7.60
CA GLN A 121 10.63 16.22 8.96
C GLN A 121 11.38 17.39 9.63
N ALA A 122 11.83 18.41 8.88
CA ALA A 122 12.76 19.44 9.37
C ALA A 122 12.18 20.23 10.56
N ALA A 123 12.40 19.65 11.74
CA ALA A 123 13.09 20.16 12.91
C ALA A 123 12.89 21.65 13.17
N LEU A 124 12.29 21.91 14.33
CA LEU A 124 12.62 22.99 15.24
C LEU A 124 14.13 23.32 15.21
N LYS A 125 14.58 24.11 14.24
CA LYS A 125 15.85 24.82 14.29
C LYS A 125 15.50 26.27 14.01
N GLN A 126 15.21 26.95 15.11
CA GLN A 126 15.24 28.40 15.31
C GLN A 126 15.18 29.23 14.01
N GLU A 127 13.98 29.37 13.46
CA GLU A 127 13.64 30.53 12.65
C GLU A 127 13.02 31.57 13.61
N PRO A 128 13.43 32.85 13.57
CA PRO A 128 12.85 33.87 14.44
C PRO A 128 11.35 33.99 14.19
N LEU A 129 10.61 34.14 15.28
CA LEU A 129 9.16 34.21 15.34
C LEU A 129 8.59 35.29 14.41
N VAL A 130 8.29 34.94 13.16
CA VAL A 130 7.33 35.66 12.32
C VAL A 130 6.05 34.83 12.29
N THR A 131 4.99 35.51 12.66
CA THR A 131 3.65 35.02 12.96
C THR A 131 3.04 34.29 11.77
N THR A 132 2.34 33.18 12.07
CA THR A 132 1.58 32.30 11.15
C THR A 132 2.40 31.30 10.32
N SER A 133 3.29 30.50 10.92
CA SER A 133 3.92 29.37 10.22
C SER A 133 3.04 28.12 10.28
N PRO A 134 2.59 27.57 9.14
CA PRO A 134 1.75 26.40 9.13
C PRO A 134 2.58 25.16 8.74
N SER A 135 3.83 25.09 9.19
CA SER A 135 4.85 24.16 8.71
C SER A 135 4.85 22.78 9.38
N LEU A 136 4.06 22.60 10.45
CA LEU A 136 4.06 21.33 11.21
C LEU A 136 3.22 20.21 10.57
N TRP A 137 2.21 20.57 9.77
CA TRP A 137 1.19 19.62 9.27
C TRP A 137 1.51 19.01 7.89
N PHE A 138 2.70 19.25 7.37
CA PHE A 138 3.12 18.77 6.05
C PHE A 138 4.24 17.74 6.08
N GLN A 139 4.60 17.13 7.21
CA GLN A 139 5.70 16.16 7.26
C GLN A 139 5.32 14.85 6.55
N GLY A 140 6.24 14.28 5.76
CA GLY A 140 6.01 13.00 5.08
C GLY A 140 5.10 13.06 3.85
N TYR A 141 4.72 14.26 3.39
CA TYR A 141 3.91 14.45 2.19
C TYR A 141 4.78 14.37 0.93
N TYR A 142 4.16 14.03 -0.20
CA TYR A 142 4.81 13.95 -1.50
C TYR A 142 5.62 15.21 -1.84
N ARG A 143 6.86 15.00 -2.28
CA ARG A 143 7.73 16.04 -2.84
C ARG A 143 8.28 15.56 -4.18
N ARG A 144 8.05 16.35 -5.23
CA ARG A 144 8.61 16.08 -6.56
C ARG A 144 10.14 16.22 -6.54
N THR A 145 10.84 15.31 -7.23
CA THR A 145 12.29 15.35 -7.46
C THR A 145 12.62 15.21 -8.94
N LEU A 146 13.85 15.56 -9.32
CA LEU A 146 14.34 15.42 -10.70
C LEU A 146 14.56 13.95 -11.10
N GLU A 147 14.67 13.04 -10.14
CA GLU A 147 14.86 11.61 -10.40
C GLU A 147 13.56 10.91 -10.82
N TYR A 148 12.42 11.40 -10.33
CA TYR A 148 11.12 10.81 -10.59
C TYR A 148 10.82 10.57 -12.09
N PRO A 149 10.92 11.58 -12.98
CA PRO A 149 10.66 11.36 -14.40
C PRO A 149 11.66 10.39 -15.05
N LEU A 150 12.91 10.33 -14.56
CA LEU A 150 13.91 9.41 -15.11
C LEU A 150 13.57 7.95 -14.84
N ILE A 151 13.07 7.66 -13.65
CA ILE A 151 12.63 6.30 -13.26
C ILE A 151 11.28 5.99 -13.94
N ARG A 152 10.31 6.91 -13.82
CA ARG A 152 8.94 6.74 -14.32
C ARG A 152 8.87 6.54 -15.84
N GLU A 153 9.77 7.16 -16.59
CA GLU A 153 9.85 7.06 -18.06
C GLU A 153 10.89 6.04 -18.53
N TRP A 154 11.35 5.13 -17.64
CA TRP A 154 12.33 4.08 -17.94
C TRP A 154 13.66 4.59 -18.54
N LYS A 155 13.99 5.87 -18.36
CA LYS A 155 15.29 6.44 -18.73
C LYS A 155 16.42 5.95 -17.81
N ARG A 156 16.07 5.61 -16.56
CA ARG A 156 16.93 4.90 -15.60
C ARG A 156 16.23 3.62 -15.17
N MET A 157 16.85 2.49 -15.49
CA MET A 157 16.38 1.16 -15.13
C MET A 157 17.10 0.63 -13.88
N GLY A 158 16.40 -0.11 -13.02
CA GLY A 158 16.99 -0.77 -11.86
C GLY A 158 16.06 -0.83 -10.65
N CYS A 159 16.62 -1.21 -9.51
CA CYS A 159 15.97 -1.16 -8.20
C CYS A 159 16.43 0.09 -7.44
N PHE A 160 15.51 0.97 -7.07
CA PHE A 160 15.81 2.27 -6.47
C PHE A 160 15.32 2.35 -5.04
N ALA A 161 16.15 2.90 -4.16
CA ALA A 161 15.71 3.27 -2.82
C ALA A 161 14.83 4.53 -2.90
N VAL A 162 13.59 4.42 -2.44
CA VAL A 162 12.62 5.52 -2.46
C VAL A 162 11.97 5.65 -1.09
N PRO A 163 11.60 6.87 -0.65
CA PRO A 163 10.99 7.08 0.67
C PRO A 163 9.60 6.43 0.83
N MET A 164 8.89 6.15 -0.27
CA MET A 164 7.53 5.63 -0.20
C MET A 164 7.21 4.79 -1.44
N VAL A 165 6.61 3.62 -1.21
CA VAL A 165 5.93 2.80 -2.22
C VAL A 165 4.53 2.46 -1.71
N HIS A 166 3.59 2.23 -2.62
CA HIS A 166 2.22 1.84 -2.29
C HIS A 166 1.65 0.88 -3.34
N SER A 167 0.36 0.56 -3.21
CA SER A 167 -0.42 -0.26 -4.16
C SER A 167 -0.01 -1.73 -4.27
N THR A 168 1.17 -2.05 -4.79
CA THR A 168 1.71 -3.41 -4.83
C THR A 168 3.13 -3.43 -4.31
N PHE A 169 3.40 -4.27 -3.32
CA PHE A 169 4.75 -4.46 -2.76
C PHE A 169 4.87 -5.81 -2.04
N LEU A 170 6.07 -6.37 -2.08
CA LEU A 170 6.46 -7.60 -1.41
C LEU A 170 7.24 -7.26 -0.14
N ILE A 171 6.95 -7.96 0.94
CA ILE A 171 7.76 -7.96 2.17
C ILE A 171 8.37 -9.35 2.36
N ASP A 172 9.68 -9.41 2.59
CA ASP A 172 10.38 -10.61 3.04
C ASP A 172 10.31 -10.70 4.57
N LEU A 173 9.48 -11.62 5.06
CA LEU A 173 9.19 -11.80 6.49
C LEU A 173 10.31 -12.52 7.24
N ARG A 174 11.26 -13.13 6.54
CA ARG A 174 12.40 -13.83 7.14
C ARG A 174 13.48 -12.86 7.62
N LYS A 175 13.50 -11.63 7.10
CA LYS A 175 14.48 -10.61 7.48
C LYS A 175 14.05 -9.92 8.77
N GLU A 176 14.97 -9.78 9.73
CA GLU A 176 14.72 -9.15 11.03
C GLU A 176 14.12 -7.73 10.93
N ALA A 177 14.56 -6.96 9.93
CA ALA A 177 14.05 -5.61 9.69
C ALA A 177 12.53 -5.58 9.43
N SER A 178 11.94 -6.67 8.92
CA SER A 178 10.50 -6.77 8.67
C SER A 178 9.69 -6.77 9.97
N ALA A 179 10.28 -7.16 11.11
CA ALA A 179 9.62 -7.16 12.41
C ALA A 179 9.23 -5.75 12.88
N LYS A 180 9.94 -4.72 12.38
CA LYS A 180 9.68 -3.31 12.67
C LYS A 180 8.53 -2.72 11.83
N LEU A 181 8.05 -3.44 10.82
CA LEU A 181 6.97 -2.98 9.96
C LEU A 181 5.60 -3.22 10.62
N ALA A 182 4.80 -2.16 10.65
CA ALA A 182 3.41 -2.17 11.09
C ALA A 182 2.57 -1.21 10.23
N PHE A 183 1.31 -1.56 10.04
CA PHE A 183 0.29 -0.67 9.48
C PHE A 183 -0.58 -0.06 10.58
N TYR A 184 -0.66 -0.69 11.75
CA TYR A 184 -1.46 -0.22 12.88
C TYR A 184 -0.93 -0.76 14.23
N PRO A 185 -0.91 0.02 15.32
CA PRO A 185 -1.19 1.46 15.38
C PRO A 185 -0.15 2.29 14.60
N PRO A 186 -0.50 3.53 14.17
CA PRO A 186 0.48 4.44 13.57
C PRO A 186 1.59 4.81 14.57
N HIS A 187 2.78 5.14 14.04
CA HIS A 187 3.97 5.52 14.81
C HIS A 187 3.93 6.96 15.31
#